data_AF-A0AAV7R1X1-F1
#
_entry.id   AF-A0AAV7R1X1-F1
#
_cell.length_a   1.000
_cell.length_b   1.000
_cell.length_c   1.000
_cell.angle_alpha   90.00
_cell.angle_beta   90.00
_cell.angle_gamma   90.00
#
_symmetry.space_group_name_H-M   'P 1'
#
loop_
_entity.id
_entity.type
_entity.pdbx_description
1 polymer ?
#
loop_
_entity_poly.entity_id
_entity_poly.type
_entity_poly.pdbx_seq_one_letter_code
_entity_poly.pdbx_strand_id
1 'polypeptide(L)'
;MFSNVLARVLSALLKHMHSYIVSPHVEDLPTVKSDCYALGHIPNIIGAIDGTHVTLVPRRRSEQVYRNRKSYHSMNVQMLCLADQYISNVNVKFPGSVRDAYILRNSSIPYVMWQLQRHRVWLLVEDMDPIQYE
;
A
#
# COMPACT_ATOMS: atom_id res chain seq x y z
N MET A 1 -27.95 3.68 -14.10
CA MET A 1 -27.19 4.01 -15.32
C MET A 1 -25.90 4.68 -14.86
N PHE A 2 -24.74 4.01 -14.95
CA PHE A 2 -23.47 4.65 -14.57
C PHE A 2 -23.11 5.72 -15.59
N SER A 3 -22.64 6.89 -15.12
CA SER A 3 -22.31 8.01 -15.99
C SER A 3 -21.16 7.66 -16.95
N ASN A 4 -21.35 7.90 -18.25
CA ASN A 4 -20.26 7.78 -19.23
C ASN A 4 -19.07 8.72 -18.91
N VAL A 5 -19.29 9.78 -18.13
CA VAL A 5 -18.21 10.65 -17.65
C VAL A 5 -17.31 9.91 -16.67
N LEU A 6 -17.87 9.12 -15.74
CA LEU A 6 -17.08 8.33 -14.80
C LEU A 6 -16.21 7.31 -15.54
N ALA A 7 -16.78 6.59 -16.51
CA ALA A 7 -16.03 5.62 -17.31
C ALA A 7 -14.87 6.29 -18.06
N ARG A 8 -15.12 7.45 -18.69
CA ARG A 8 -14.09 8.21 -19.42
C ARG A 8 -12.97 8.72 -18.51
N VAL A 9 -13.32 9.31 -17.37
CA VAL A 9 -12.35 9.80 -16.38
C VAL A 9 -11.53 8.65 -15.82
N LEU A 10 -12.18 7.55 -15.44
CA LEU A 10 -11.48 6.37 -14.93
C LEU A 10 -10.51 5.80 -15.97
N SER A 11 -10.93 5.66 -17.23
CA SER A 11 -10.04 5.21 -18.30
C SER A 11 -8.85 6.16 -18.51
N ALA A 12 -9.04 7.47 -18.38
CA ALA A 12 -7.95 8.43 -18.48
C ALA A 12 -6.96 8.27 -17.31
N LEU A 13 -7.45 8.14 -16.07
CA LEU A 13 -6.61 7.93 -14.89
C LEU A 13 -5.81 6.62 -15.00
N LEU A 14 -6.46 5.52 -15.40
CA LEU A 14 -5.81 4.22 -15.55
C LEU A 14 -4.68 4.25 -16.59
N LYS A 15 -4.84 5.03 -17.67
CA LYS A 15 -3.78 5.20 -18.69
C LYS A 15 -2.53 5.88 -18.13
N HIS A 16 -2.68 6.75 -17.12
CA HIS A 16 -1.56 7.46 -16.50
C HIS A 16 -1.06 6.79 -15.22
N MET A 17 -1.75 5.78 -14.70
CA MET A 17 -1.41 5.13 -13.43
C MET A 17 0.04 4.64 -13.39
N HIS A 18 0.54 4.07 -14.49
CA HIS A 18 1.91 3.57 -14.60
C HIS A 18 2.98 4.67 -14.58
N SER A 19 2.61 5.94 -14.73
CA SER A 19 3.52 7.08 -14.58
C SER A 19 3.69 7.53 -13.12
N TYR A 20 2.78 7.11 -12.23
CA TYR A 20 2.76 7.53 -10.82
C TYR A 20 2.94 6.37 -9.84
N ILE A 21 2.64 5.13 -10.26
CA ILE A 21 2.83 3.91 -9.48
C ILE A 21 3.91 3.06 -10.16
N VAL A 22 5.15 3.20 -9.72
CA VAL A 22 6.32 2.59 -10.35
C VAL A 22 7.08 1.74 -9.35
N SER A 23 7.17 0.44 -9.62
CA SER A 23 8.03 -0.45 -8.85
C SER A 23 9.48 -0.26 -9.28
N PRO A 24 10.42 -0.07 -8.34
CA PRO A 24 11.83 -0.01 -8.69
C PRO A 24 12.30 -1.37 -9.19
N HIS A 25 13.27 -1.35 -10.10
CA HIS A 25 14.02 -2.53 -10.51
C HIS A 25 15.19 -2.79 -9.56
N VAL A 26 15.79 -3.97 -9.66
CA VAL A 26 16.95 -4.36 -8.83
C VAL A 26 18.12 -3.38 -9.02
N GLU A 27 18.27 -2.84 -10.23
CA GLU A 27 19.30 -1.85 -10.59
C GLU A 27 19.11 -0.51 -9.87
N ASP A 28 17.88 -0.17 -9.49
CA ASP A 28 17.55 1.09 -8.81
C ASP A 28 17.81 1.02 -7.29
N LEU A 29 18.02 -0.18 -6.73
CA LEU A 29 18.16 -0.39 -5.28
C LEU A 29 19.25 0.46 -4.61
N PRO A 30 20.45 0.67 -5.19
CA PRO A 30 21.45 1.54 -4.59
C PRO A 30 20.95 2.97 -4.39
N THR A 31 20.25 3.52 -5.39
CA THR A 31 19.65 4.86 -5.35
C THR A 31 18.54 4.90 -4.31
N VAL A 32 17.58 3.96 -4.37
CA VAL A 32 16.47 3.88 -3.41
C VAL A 32 16.97 3.79 -1.96
N LYS A 33 18.00 2.99 -1.69
CA LYS A 33 18.62 2.90 -0.36
C LYS A 33 19.25 4.22 0.08
N SER A 34 19.97 4.88 -0.82
CA SER A 34 20.60 6.18 -0.56
C SER A 34 19.54 7.22 -0.20
N ASP A 35 18.46 7.30 -0.97
CA ASP A 35 17.40 8.28 -0.78
C ASP A 35 16.64 8.03 0.53
N CYS A 36 16.30 6.77 0.82
CA CYS A 36 15.68 6.42 2.11
C CYS A 36 16.61 6.70 3.30
N TYR A 37 17.91 6.45 3.15
CA TYR A 37 18.90 6.74 4.19
C TYR A 37 19.05 8.24 4.45
N ALA A 38 18.95 9.06 3.41
CA ALA A 38 18.98 10.52 3.53
C ALA A 38 17.78 11.06 4.34
N LEU A 39 16.62 10.39 4.30
CA LEU A 39 15.42 10.79 5.03
C LEU A 39 15.40 10.30 6.49
N GLY A 40 15.72 9.02 6.70
CA GLY A 40 15.51 8.36 8.00
C GLY A 40 16.77 7.95 8.75
N HIS A 41 17.95 8.03 8.11
CA HIS A 41 19.24 7.56 8.64
C HIS A 41 19.27 6.08 9.09
N ILE A 42 18.32 5.27 8.58
CA ILE A 42 18.29 3.82 8.84
C ILE A 42 18.86 3.11 7.61
N PRO A 43 19.95 2.33 7.75
CA PRO A 43 20.57 1.66 6.62
C PRO A 43 19.66 0.60 6.01
N ASN A 44 19.76 0.42 4.70
CA ASN A 44 19.07 -0.63 3.93
C ASN A 44 17.54 -0.57 3.91
N ILE A 45 16.92 0.54 4.35
CA ILE A 45 15.51 0.79 4.09
C ILE A 45 15.32 1.07 2.59
N ILE A 46 14.28 0.49 2.00
CA ILE A 46 13.89 0.76 0.61
C ILE A 46 12.50 1.38 0.48
N GLY A 47 11.84 1.68 1.59
CA GLY A 47 10.53 2.31 1.61
C GLY A 47 9.77 2.06 2.91
N ALA A 48 8.57 2.63 2.97
CA ALA A 48 7.64 2.49 4.07
C ALA A 48 6.28 1.97 3.57
N ILE A 49 5.66 1.09 4.34
CA ILE A 49 4.32 0.58 4.10
C ILE A 49 3.39 1.06 5.21
N ASP A 50 2.24 1.58 4.78
CA ASP A 50 1.16 1.97 5.66
C ASP A 50 -0.21 1.76 5.00
N GLY A 51 -1.25 1.65 5.83
CA GLY A 51 -2.66 1.57 5.45
C GLY A 51 -3.36 2.92 5.59
N THR A 52 -4.05 3.36 4.54
CA THR A 52 -4.90 4.56 4.58
C THR A 52 -6.37 4.23 4.36
N HIS A 53 -7.26 4.94 5.05
CA HIS A 53 -8.70 4.73 4.95
C HIS A 53 -9.34 5.72 3.97
N VAL A 54 -9.84 5.21 2.85
CA VAL A 54 -10.62 5.99 1.87
C VAL A 54 -12.09 5.82 2.16
N THR A 55 -12.75 6.90 2.58
CA THR A 55 -14.17 6.90 2.95
C THR A 55 -15.06 6.48 1.78
N LEU A 56 -16.08 5.66 2.05
CA LEU A 56 -17.10 5.29 1.08
C LEU A 56 -18.48 5.15 1.71
N VAL A 57 -19.51 5.04 0.86
CA VAL A 57 -20.87 4.70 1.27
C VAL A 57 -21.15 3.26 0.85
N PRO A 58 -21.17 2.29 1.78
CA PRO A 58 -21.38 0.89 1.45
C PRO A 58 -22.86 0.59 1.21
N ARG A 59 -23.15 -0.54 0.55
CA ARG A 59 -24.53 -1.06 0.49
C ARG A 59 -24.92 -1.58 1.88
N ARG A 60 -26.16 -1.34 2.32
CA ARG A 60 -26.67 -1.74 3.67
C ARG A 60 -26.31 -3.17 4.07
N ARG A 61 -26.43 -4.13 3.15
CA ARG A 61 -26.15 -5.56 3.43
C ARG A 61 -24.68 -5.85 3.75
N SER A 62 -23.75 -5.02 3.29
CA SER A 62 -22.31 -5.18 3.49
C SER A 62 -21.70 -4.06 4.34
N GLU A 63 -22.51 -3.20 4.95
CA GLU A 63 -22.04 -2.01 5.67
C GLU A 63 -21.01 -2.32 6.77
N GLN A 64 -21.28 -3.37 7.54
CA GLN A 64 -20.45 -3.79 8.68
C GLN A 64 -18.99 -4.07 8.31
N VAL A 65 -18.73 -4.69 7.15
CA VAL A 65 -17.34 -5.02 6.76
C VAL A 65 -16.53 -3.78 6.39
N TYR A 66 -17.17 -2.66 6.04
CA TYR A 66 -16.48 -1.42 5.73
C TYR A 66 -16.25 -0.53 6.95
N ARG A 67 -16.83 -0.87 8.11
CA ARG A 67 -16.68 -0.08 9.34
C ARG A 67 -15.28 -0.27 9.93
N ASN A 68 -14.53 0.81 10.05
CA ASN A 68 -13.18 0.80 10.60
C ASN A 68 -13.15 1.02 12.12
N ARG A 69 -11.95 0.98 12.72
CA ARG A 69 -11.70 1.23 14.15
C ARG A 69 -12.15 2.63 14.61
N LYS A 70 -12.20 3.61 13.70
CA LYS A 70 -12.68 4.98 13.93
C LYS A 70 -14.21 5.13 13.72
N SER A 71 -14.94 4.02 13.61
CA SER A 71 -16.41 3.97 13.47
C SER A 71 -16.99 4.67 12.23
N TYR A 72 -16.21 4.80 11.14
CA TYR A 72 -16.72 5.22 9.84
C TYR A 72 -16.48 4.19 8.74
N HIS A 73 -17.19 4.31 7.61
CA HIS A 73 -17.09 3.37 6.50
C HIS A 73 -15.98 3.75 5.52
N SER A 74 -15.11 2.80 5.21
CA SER A 74 -13.95 3.04 4.34
C SER A 74 -13.49 1.77 3.61
N MET A 75 -12.73 1.96 2.55
CA MET A 75 -11.75 0.97 2.08
C MET A 75 -10.46 1.15 2.88
N ASN A 76 -9.80 0.04 3.20
CA ASN A 76 -8.41 0.10 3.67
C ASN A 76 -7.50 -0.09 2.46
N VAL A 77 -6.69 0.93 2.17
CA VAL A 77 -5.77 1.00 1.03
C VAL A 77 -4.36 0.95 1.57
N GLN A 78 -3.68 -0.18 1.35
CA GLN A 78 -2.26 -0.31 1.68
C GLN A 78 -1.42 0.30 0.56
N MET A 79 -0.41 1.08 0.94
CA MET A 79 0.54 1.69 0.00
C MET A 79 1.97 1.41 0.42
N LEU A 80 2.83 1.15 -0.55
CA LEU A 80 4.29 1.18 -0.40
C LEU A 80 4.81 2.48 -1.01
N CYS A 81 5.47 3.29 -0.20
CA CYS A 81 6.09 4.54 -0.61
C CYS A 81 7.61 4.43 -0.53
N LEU A 82 8.30 4.88 -1.57
CA LEU A 82 9.75 5.08 -1.57
C LEU A 82 10.08 6.47 -0.99
N ALA A 83 11.37 6.82 -0.95
CA ALA A 83 11.78 8.20 -0.68
C ALA A 83 11.17 9.19 -1.70
N ASP A 84 10.98 10.45 -1.31
CA ASP A 84 10.38 11.51 -2.14
C ASP A 84 8.93 11.27 -2.63
N GLN A 85 8.12 10.56 -1.83
CA GLN A 85 6.67 10.37 -2.04
C GLN A 85 6.29 9.59 -3.31
N TYR A 86 7.24 8.85 -3.90
CA TYR A 86 6.91 7.93 -5.00
C TYR A 86 6.15 6.72 -4.48
N ILE A 87 4.94 6.53 -4.99
CA ILE A 87 4.15 5.34 -4.71
C ILE A 87 4.68 4.21 -5.60
N SER A 88 5.08 3.10 -4.99
CA SER A 88 5.59 1.92 -5.69
C SER A 88 4.55 0.82 -5.82
N ASN A 89 3.68 0.69 -4.81
CA ASN A 89 2.62 -0.29 -4.81
C ASN A 89 1.38 0.24 -4.10
N VAL A 90 0.21 -0.17 -4.58
CA VAL A 90 -1.09 0.12 -3.96
C VAL A 90 -1.96 -1.13 -3.97
N ASN A 91 -2.56 -1.44 -2.83
CA ASN A 91 -3.51 -2.54 -2.67
C ASN A 91 -4.85 -2.02 -2.13
N VAL A 92 -5.87 -2.00 -3.00
CA VAL A 92 -7.21 -1.46 -2.75
C VAL A 92 -8.28 -2.55 -2.53
N LYS A 93 -7.90 -3.76 -2.14
CA LYS A 93 -8.81 -4.92 -2.15
C LYS A 93 -9.62 -5.10 -0.86
N PHE A 94 -9.30 -4.39 0.20
CA PHE A 94 -9.80 -4.70 1.54
C PHE A 94 -10.75 -3.63 2.09
N PRO A 95 -11.81 -4.04 2.78
CA PRO A 95 -12.72 -3.11 3.42
C PRO A 95 -12.15 -2.62 4.76
N GLY A 96 -12.68 -1.52 5.27
CA GLY A 96 -12.14 -0.78 6.42
C GLY A 96 -12.09 -1.55 7.74
N SER A 97 -12.79 -2.68 7.88
CA SER A 97 -12.70 -3.52 9.08
C SER A 97 -11.43 -4.39 9.12
N VAL A 98 -10.71 -4.52 8.00
CA VAL A 98 -9.54 -5.39 7.90
C VAL A 98 -8.29 -4.69 8.43
N ARG A 99 -7.54 -5.41 9.26
CA ARG A 99 -6.28 -4.94 9.86
C ARG A 99 -5.14 -4.93 8.84
N ASP A 100 -4.24 -3.96 8.94
CA ASP A 100 -3.11 -3.78 8.01
C ASP A 100 -2.20 -5.00 7.95
N ALA A 101 -2.01 -5.68 9.08
CA ALA A 101 -1.23 -6.92 9.13
C ALA A 101 -1.80 -8.05 8.26
N TYR A 102 -3.12 -8.15 8.19
CA TYR A 102 -3.76 -9.11 7.31
C TYR A 102 -3.59 -8.71 5.85
N ILE A 103 -3.69 -7.41 5.54
CA ILE A 103 -3.51 -6.88 4.18
C ILE A 103 -2.08 -7.13 3.71
N LEU A 104 -1.07 -6.82 4.52
CA LEU A 104 0.34 -7.03 4.20
C LEU A 104 0.64 -8.49 3.88
N ARG A 105 0.15 -9.41 4.73
CA ARG A 105 0.31 -10.86 4.53
C ARG A 105 -0.36 -11.37 3.25
N ASN A 106 -1.45 -10.75 2.82
CA ASN A 106 -2.21 -11.10 1.61
C ASN A 106 -1.93 -10.17 0.42
N SER A 107 -0.80 -9.45 0.45
CA SER A 107 -0.32 -8.60 -0.64
C SER A 107 0.76 -9.30 -1.47
N SER A 108 1.24 -8.64 -2.52
CA SER A 108 2.42 -9.10 -3.27
C SER A 108 3.75 -8.81 -2.55
N ILE A 109 3.74 -7.98 -1.50
CA ILE A 109 4.96 -7.51 -0.83
C ILE A 109 5.80 -8.64 -0.24
N PRO A 110 5.25 -9.64 0.49
CA PRO A 110 6.06 -10.72 1.03
C PRO A 110 6.86 -11.47 -0.04
N TYR A 111 6.24 -11.69 -1.21
CA TYR A 111 6.90 -12.34 -2.35
C TYR A 111 8.03 -11.47 -2.93
N VAL A 112 7.78 -10.18 -3.15
CA VAL A 112 8.80 -9.22 -3.63
C VAL A 112 9.97 -9.14 -2.65
N MET A 113 9.71 -9.03 -1.35
CA MET A 113 10.76 -9.00 -0.32
C MET A 113 11.57 -10.29 -0.28
N TRP A 114 10.92 -11.44 -0.49
CA TRP A 114 11.63 -12.72 -0.61
C TRP A 114 12.57 -12.75 -1.83
N GLN A 115 12.17 -12.19 -2.97
CA GLN A 115 13.05 -12.09 -4.14
C GLN A 115 14.26 -11.18 -3.87
N LEU A 116 14.06 -10.10 -3.10
CA LEU A 116 15.10 -9.12 -2.78
C LEU A 116 15.97 -9.51 -1.58
N GLN A 117 15.72 -10.65 -0.92
CA GLN A 117 16.40 -11.04 0.32
C GLN A 117 17.94 -11.00 0.25
N ARG A 118 18.51 -11.33 -0.92
CA ARG A 118 19.97 -11.35 -1.15
C ARG A 118 20.59 -9.95 -1.13
N HIS A 119 19.79 -8.90 -1.36
CA HIS A 119 20.24 -7.51 -1.39
C HIS A 119 20.24 -6.84 -0.01
N ARG A 120 19.88 -7.59 1.06
CA ARG A 120 19.80 -7.09 2.44
C ARG A 120 19.01 -5.78 2.50
N VAL A 121 17.72 -5.85 2.21
CA VAL A 121 16.79 -4.72 2.18
C VAL A 121 15.69 -4.90 3.21
N TRP A 122 15.13 -3.80 3.70
CA TRP A 122 14.04 -3.80 4.67
C TRP A 122 13.00 -2.74 4.31
N LEU A 123 11.77 -2.96 4.79
CA LEU A 123 10.69 -2.00 4.73
C LEU A 123 10.34 -1.55 6.14
N LEU A 124 10.08 -0.26 6.30
CA LEU A 124 9.39 0.24 7.48
C LEU A 124 7.92 -0.11 7.36
N VAL A 125 7.31 -0.62 8.42
CA VAL A 125 5.90 -1.01 8.43
C VAL A 125 5.27 -0.41 9.68
N GLU A 126 4.16 0.30 9.52
CA GLU A 126 3.43 0.86 10.65
C GLU A 126 2.70 -0.25 11.45
N ASP A 127 2.86 -0.14 12.77
CA ASP A 127 2.23 -0.87 13.88
C ASP A 127 1.50 -2.19 13.52
N MET A 128 2.30 -3.22 13.24
CA MET A 128 1.81 -4.59 13.23
C MET A 128 1.71 -5.06 14.67
N ASP A 129 0.53 -4.93 15.30
CA ASP A 129 0.23 -5.57 16.59
C ASP A 129 0.89 -6.96 16.62
N PRO A 130 1.75 -7.29 17.61
CA PRO A 130 2.38 -8.60 17.68
C PRO A 130 1.28 -9.65 17.71
N ILE A 131 1.31 -10.53 16.71
CA ILE A 131 0.29 -11.55 16.55
C ILE A 131 0.50 -12.56 17.64
N GLN A 132 -0.37 -12.53 18.65
CA GLN A 132 -0.50 -13.64 19.58
C GLN A 132 -0.96 -14.85 18.77
N TYR A 133 -0.08 -15.85 18.68
CA TYR A 133 -0.44 -17.18 18.25
C TYR A 133 -1.18 -17.83 19.44
N GLU A 134 -2.50 -17.84 19.40
CA GLU A 134 -3.33 -18.82 20.11
C GLU A 134 -3.82 -19.88 19.11
#